data_AF-A0AAU9NG71-F1
#
_entry.id   AF-A0AAU9NG71-F1
#
_cell.length_a   1.000
_cell.length_b   1.000
_cell.length_c   1.000
_cell.angle_alpha   90.00
_cell.angle_beta   90.00
_cell.angle_gamma   90.00
#
_symmetry.space_group_name_H-M   'P 1'
#
loop_
_entity.id
_entity.type
_entity.pdbx_description
1 polymer ?
#
loop_
_entity_poly.entity_id
_entity_poly.type
_entity_poly.pdbx_seq_one_letter_code
_entity_poly.pdbx_strand_id
1 'polypeptide(L)'
;MKLLEKMGYRGGGLGKNAQGIVAPIEVKLRPKNMGIGFNDYKEQEPIEEIKVFPQKEKTWLKQGVLKKKEKEYITAEELLMKKQEQGLDVVEKVFDMRGPQVRVMTSLENLNAEEEQEEEKSSPIQHNIRLIVAWAKLDMKKIMWDLRKEKETVVTLQKEKEKLKDDATRQKKQLDSMEEMVYVVERLTKESLLGTLTLESVSMSFGDL
;
A
#
# COMPACT_ATOMS: atom_id res chain seq x y z
N MET A 1 -23.72 23.37 -2.13
CA MET A 1 -24.59 23.06 -3.29
C MET A 1 -24.16 23.69 -4.62
N LYS A 2 -23.32 24.75 -4.65
CA LYS A 2 -22.91 25.46 -5.88
C LYS A 2 -22.28 24.61 -7.00
N LEU A 3 -21.71 23.45 -6.68
CA LEU A 3 -21.10 22.55 -7.67
C LEU A 3 -22.14 21.66 -8.38
N LEU A 4 -23.11 21.10 -7.63
CA LEU A 4 -24.16 20.27 -8.21
C LEU A 4 -25.09 21.08 -9.11
N GLU A 5 -25.40 22.32 -8.74
CA GLU A 5 -26.19 23.26 -9.54
C GLU A 5 -25.52 23.53 -10.91
N LYS A 6 -24.19 23.70 -10.92
CA LYS A 6 -23.41 23.86 -12.16
C LYS A 6 -23.40 22.61 -13.05
N MET A 7 -23.64 21.44 -12.48
CA MET A 7 -23.80 20.17 -13.21
C MET A 7 -25.26 19.90 -13.63
N GLY A 8 -26.16 20.88 -13.45
CA GLY A 8 -27.55 20.80 -13.88
C GLY A 8 -28.49 20.12 -12.88
N TYR A 9 -28.07 19.93 -11.63
CA TYR A 9 -28.95 19.46 -10.58
C TYR A 9 -29.98 20.54 -10.23
N ARG A 10 -31.27 20.23 -10.43
CA ARG A 10 -32.40 21.15 -10.21
C ARG A 10 -33.16 20.89 -8.89
N GLY A 11 -32.61 20.05 -8.02
CA GLY A 11 -33.28 19.54 -6.82
C GLY A 11 -34.02 18.22 -7.08
N GLY A 12 -34.19 17.40 -6.03
CA GLY A 12 -34.85 16.10 -6.09
C GLY A 12 -33.89 14.91 -6.16
N GLY A 13 -34.37 13.76 -6.62
CA GLY A 13 -33.54 12.56 -6.74
C GLY A 13 -32.51 12.66 -7.86
N LEU A 14 -31.32 12.10 -7.69
CA LEU A 14 -30.34 12.03 -8.78
C LEU A 14 -30.72 10.94 -9.80
N GLY A 15 -30.65 11.23 -11.10
CA GLY A 15 -30.91 10.26 -12.18
C GLY A 15 -31.72 10.84 -13.34
N LYS A 16 -31.80 10.13 -14.46
CA LYS A 16 -32.42 10.60 -15.72
C LYS A 16 -33.88 11.09 -15.55
N ASN A 17 -34.62 10.46 -14.64
CA ASN A 17 -36.01 10.78 -14.32
C ASN A 17 -36.19 11.21 -12.85
N ALA A 18 -35.13 11.74 -12.22
CA ALA A 18 -35.11 12.11 -10.79
C ALA A 18 -35.49 10.97 -9.80
N GLN A 19 -35.15 9.73 -10.14
CA GLN A 19 -35.50 8.52 -9.39
C GLN A 19 -34.61 8.22 -8.17
N GLY A 20 -33.52 8.99 -7.98
CA GLY A 20 -32.60 8.78 -6.88
C GLY A 20 -33.19 9.14 -5.52
N ILE A 21 -32.60 8.60 -4.47
CA ILE A 21 -33.04 8.84 -3.09
C ILE A 21 -32.61 10.26 -2.68
N VAL A 22 -33.57 11.05 -2.20
CA VAL A 22 -33.36 12.46 -1.79
C VAL A 22 -32.78 12.56 -0.38
N ALA A 23 -33.27 11.70 0.52
CA ALA A 23 -32.78 11.62 1.89
C ALA A 23 -31.61 10.63 1.99
N PRO A 24 -30.56 10.91 2.78
CA PRO A 24 -29.52 9.94 3.05
C PRO A 24 -30.12 8.65 3.63
N ILE A 25 -29.57 7.50 3.26
CA ILE A 25 -29.97 6.23 3.85
C ILE A 25 -29.44 6.17 5.27
N GLU A 26 -30.33 6.10 6.25
CA GLU A 26 -29.97 5.94 7.65
C GLU A 26 -29.62 4.48 7.93
N VAL A 27 -28.51 4.27 8.63
CA VAL A 27 -28.03 2.93 9.00
C VAL A 27 -28.48 2.63 10.43
N LYS A 28 -29.35 1.62 10.59
CA LYS A 28 -29.74 1.12 11.91
C LYS A 28 -28.62 0.26 12.49
N LEU A 29 -28.11 0.64 13.66
CA LEU A 29 -27.09 -0.13 14.37
C LEU A 29 -27.70 -1.37 14.99
N ARG A 30 -27.08 -2.52 14.72
CA ARG A 30 -27.41 -3.79 15.37
C ARG A 30 -26.68 -3.89 16.71
N PRO A 31 -27.31 -4.42 17.78
CA PRO A 31 -26.60 -4.70 19.02
C PRO A 31 -25.46 -5.72 18.79
N LYS A 32 -24.36 -5.49 19.48
CA LYS A 32 -23.11 -6.23 19.34
C LYS A 32 -23.32 -7.70 19.76
N ASN A 33 -22.79 -8.64 18.96
CA ASN A 33 -22.80 -10.11 19.17
C ASN A 33 -24.13 -10.86 18.90
N MET A 34 -25.11 -10.28 18.22
CA MET A 34 -26.34 -11.00 17.87
C MET A 34 -26.26 -11.62 16.47
N GLY A 35 -26.60 -12.91 16.33
CA GLY A 35 -26.59 -13.65 15.05
C GLY A 35 -27.79 -13.31 14.17
N ILE A 36 -27.62 -13.27 12.85
CA ILE A 36 -28.60 -12.77 11.84
C ILE A 36 -29.98 -13.49 11.88
N GLY A 37 -30.11 -14.64 12.55
CA GLY A 37 -31.37 -15.40 12.64
C GLY A 37 -31.89 -15.70 14.05
N PHE A 38 -31.49 -14.95 15.08
CA PHE A 38 -31.91 -15.23 16.46
C PHE A 38 -32.99 -14.23 16.95
N ASN A 39 -34.25 -14.70 16.94
CA ASN A 39 -35.52 -14.08 17.36
C ASN A 39 -35.85 -12.71 16.74
N ASP A 40 -37.07 -12.56 16.22
CA ASP A 40 -37.67 -11.33 15.68
C ASP A 40 -37.74 -10.22 16.75
N TYR A 41 -36.62 -9.54 17.00
CA TYR A 41 -36.50 -8.52 18.03
C TYR A 41 -37.13 -7.20 17.55
N LYS A 42 -37.92 -6.57 18.42
CA LYS A 42 -38.54 -5.27 18.15
C LYS A 42 -37.48 -4.17 18.34
N GLU A 43 -37.04 -3.59 17.24
CA GLU A 43 -35.99 -2.57 17.14
C GLU A 43 -36.34 -1.30 17.95
N GLN A 44 -35.37 -0.77 18.72
CA GLN A 44 -35.49 0.49 19.43
C GLN A 44 -34.80 1.62 18.66
N GLU A 45 -35.35 2.84 18.77
CA GLU A 45 -34.80 4.05 18.15
C GLU A 45 -33.52 4.54 18.84
N PRO A 46 -32.57 5.15 18.11
CA PRO A 46 -31.25 5.44 18.62
C PRO A 46 -31.27 6.59 19.63
N ILE A 47 -30.80 6.31 20.85
CA ILE A 47 -30.42 7.35 21.82
C ILE A 47 -28.95 7.69 21.59
N GLU A 48 -28.69 8.98 21.37
CA GLU A 48 -27.36 9.56 21.21
C GLU A 48 -26.60 9.54 22.54
N GLU A 49 -25.65 8.63 22.72
CA GLU A 49 -24.56 8.84 23.68
C GLU A 49 -23.21 8.34 23.13
N ILE A 50 -22.31 9.29 22.91
CA ILE A 50 -20.90 9.09 22.65
C ILE A 50 -20.26 8.56 23.94
N LYS A 51 -19.81 7.29 23.95
CA LYS A 51 -18.91 6.76 24.98
C LYS A 51 -17.66 6.15 24.36
N VAL A 52 -16.54 6.63 24.90
CA VAL A 52 -15.14 6.40 24.58
C VAL A 52 -14.80 4.90 24.60
N PHE A 53 -14.03 4.45 23.61
CA PHE A 53 -13.53 3.08 23.50
C PHE A 53 -12.66 2.69 24.71
N PRO A 54 -12.96 1.60 25.45
CA PRO A 54 -11.98 1.01 26.35
C PRO A 54 -11.02 0.11 25.57
N GLN A 55 -9.76 0.15 26.01
CA GLN A 55 -8.63 -0.62 25.50
C GLN A 55 -8.87 -2.14 25.54
N LYS A 56 -8.19 -2.83 24.62
CA LYS A 56 -8.22 -4.29 24.41
C LYS A 56 -7.92 -5.07 25.69
N GLU A 57 -8.96 -5.56 26.35
CA GLU A 57 -8.83 -6.62 27.36
C GLU A 57 -8.59 -7.98 26.68
N LYS A 58 -7.61 -8.73 27.21
CA LYS A 58 -7.24 -10.07 26.76
C LYS A 58 -8.34 -11.06 27.14
N THR A 59 -9.14 -11.47 26.16
CA THR A 59 -10.34 -12.31 26.33
C THR A 59 -10.10 -13.80 26.58
N TRP A 60 -8.86 -14.25 26.83
CA TRP A 60 -8.54 -15.68 26.97
C TRP A 60 -8.21 -16.14 28.40
N LEU A 61 -8.44 -15.30 29.42
CA LEU A 61 -8.31 -15.70 30.83
C LEU A 61 -9.66 -15.61 31.54
N LYS A 62 -10.54 -16.57 31.25
CA LYS A 62 -11.62 -16.97 32.15
C LYS A 62 -11.51 -18.48 32.41
N GLN A 63 -10.76 -18.83 33.45
CA GLN A 63 -10.79 -20.17 34.03
C GLN A 63 -12.13 -20.35 34.77
N GLY A 64 -13.14 -20.82 34.05
CA GLY A 64 -14.27 -21.50 34.66
C GLY A 64 -13.81 -22.91 35.04
N VAL A 65 -13.55 -23.14 36.33
CA VAL A 65 -13.27 -24.47 36.89
C VAL A 65 -14.53 -25.31 36.76
N LEU A 66 -14.69 -25.99 35.63
CA LEU A 66 -15.62 -27.10 35.51
C LEU A 66 -15.13 -28.21 36.43
N LYS A 67 -15.95 -28.59 37.42
CA LYS A 67 -15.71 -29.71 38.34
C LYS A 67 -15.24 -30.93 37.55
N LYS A 68 -13.97 -31.28 37.68
CA LYS A 68 -13.38 -32.49 37.11
C LYS A 68 -14.01 -33.66 37.86
N LYS A 69 -14.79 -34.51 37.19
CA LYS A 69 -15.22 -35.78 37.78
C LYS A 69 -13.96 -36.61 38.05
N GLU A 70 -13.88 -37.21 39.24
CA GLU A 70 -12.81 -38.14 39.60
C GLU A 70 -12.75 -39.25 38.55
N LYS A 71 -11.56 -39.47 38.00
CA LYS A 71 -11.31 -40.57 37.07
C LYS A 71 -10.74 -41.71 37.89
N GLU A 72 -11.37 -42.87 37.84
CA GLU A 72 -10.74 -44.11 38.27
C GLU A 72 -9.58 -44.40 37.32
N TYR A 73 -8.38 -44.49 37.88
CA TYR A 73 -7.17 -44.79 37.12
C TYR A 73 -7.01 -46.31 37.07
N ILE A 74 -7.00 -46.87 35.87
CA ILE A 74 -6.67 -48.27 35.64
C ILE A 74 -5.17 -48.37 35.33
N THR A 75 -4.48 -49.33 35.94
CA THR A 75 -3.04 -49.52 35.75
C THR A 75 -2.77 -50.13 34.37
N ALA A 76 -1.67 -49.73 33.71
CA ALA A 76 -1.35 -50.15 32.35
C ALA A 76 -1.31 -51.69 32.16
N GLU A 77 -0.92 -52.41 33.20
CA GLU A 77 -0.84 -53.88 33.23
C GLU A 77 -2.23 -54.55 33.29
N GLU A 78 -3.17 -53.98 34.05
CA GLU A 78 -4.55 -54.48 34.11
C GLU A 78 -5.29 -54.26 32.78
N LEU A 79 -5.03 -53.13 32.11
CA LEU A 79 -5.55 -52.86 30.78
C LEU A 79 -5.00 -53.84 29.74
N LEU A 80 -3.73 -54.24 29.87
CA LEU A 80 -3.08 -55.19 28.97
C LEU A 80 -3.61 -56.62 29.16
N MET A 81 -3.80 -57.07 30.40
CA MET A 81 -4.38 -58.38 30.70
C MET A 81 -5.83 -58.48 30.21
N LYS A 82 -6.65 -57.45 30.43
CA LYS A 82 -8.04 -57.41 29.95
C LYS A 82 -8.11 -57.44 28.41
N LYS A 83 -7.12 -56.87 27.73
CA LYS A 83 -6.99 -56.85 26.27
C LYS A 83 -6.39 -58.14 25.70
N GLN A 84 -5.70 -58.94 26.51
CA GLN A 84 -5.21 -60.28 26.14
C GLN A 84 -6.27 -61.36 26.37
N GLU A 85 -7.08 -61.26 27.43
CA GLU A 85 -8.21 -62.18 27.68
C GLU A 85 -9.34 -62.03 26.66
N GLN A 86 -9.55 -60.82 26.15
CA GLN A 86 -10.43 -60.54 25.02
C GLN A 86 -9.63 -60.70 23.72
N GLY A 87 -9.60 -61.94 23.21
CA GLY A 87 -8.82 -62.36 22.04
C GLY A 87 -8.65 -61.31 20.94
N LEU A 88 -7.41 -61.21 20.47
CA LEU A 88 -6.86 -60.23 19.54
C LEU A 88 -7.35 -60.39 18.09
N ASP A 89 -8.67 -60.36 17.85
CA ASP A 89 -9.22 -60.36 16.49
C ASP A 89 -10.50 -59.52 16.35
N VAL A 90 -10.46 -58.32 16.93
CA VAL A 90 -11.39 -57.25 16.55
C VAL A 90 -10.54 -56.10 16.05
N VAL A 91 -10.29 -56.06 14.74
CA VAL A 91 -10.05 -54.77 14.08
C VAL A 91 -11.32 -53.97 14.29
N GLU A 92 -11.37 -53.18 15.37
CA GLU A 92 -12.53 -52.37 15.68
C GLU A 92 -12.84 -51.49 14.47
N LYS A 93 -14.04 -51.67 13.95
CA LYS A 93 -14.57 -50.95 12.81
C LYS A 93 -14.69 -49.48 13.22
N VAL A 94 -13.71 -48.66 12.87
CA VAL A 94 -13.73 -47.24 13.23
C VAL A 94 -14.77 -46.55 12.34
N PHE A 95 -15.82 -46.04 12.98
CA PHE A 95 -16.86 -45.26 12.31
C PHE A 95 -16.49 -43.79 12.36
N ASP A 96 -16.17 -43.23 11.20
CA ASP A 96 -16.00 -41.79 11.03
C ASP A 96 -17.37 -41.12 10.84
N MET A 97 -17.64 -40.13 11.71
CA MET A 97 -18.89 -39.38 11.78
C MET A 97 -18.73 -37.90 11.41
N ARG A 98 -17.58 -37.49 10.86
CA ARG A 98 -17.32 -36.07 10.53
C ARG A 98 -18.11 -35.54 9.33
N GLY A 99 -18.75 -36.41 8.54
CA GLY A 99 -19.57 -36.06 7.38
C GLY A 99 -21.07 -36.32 7.54
N PRO A 100 -21.91 -35.92 6.56
CA PRO A 100 -23.37 -36.17 6.56
C PRO A 100 -23.76 -37.66 6.58
N GLN A 101 -22.83 -38.54 6.18
CA GLN A 101 -23.01 -40.00 6.21
C GLN A 101 -21.85 -40.66 6.94
N VAL A 102 -22.17 -41.74 7.65
CA VAL A 102 -21.21 -42.50 8.48
C VAL A 102 -20.32 -43.36 7.59
N ARG A 103 -19.01 -43.13 7.66
CA ARG A 103 -18.02 -43.92 6.90
C ARG A 103 -17.36 -44.94 7.81
N VAL A 104 -17.15 -46.13 7.27
CA VAL A 104 -16.44 -47.22 7.93
C VAL A 104 -15.01 -47.20 7.43
N MET A 105 -14.04 -46.96 8.30
CA MET A 105 -12.64 -47.09 7.96
C MET A 105 -12.14 -48.47 8.39
N THR A 106 -11.87 -49.33 7.41
CA THR A 106 -11.23 -50.65 7.62
C THR A 106 -9.72 -50.61 7.40
N SER A 107 -9.20 -49.54 6.78
CA SER A 107 -7.78 -49.36 6.45
C SER A 107 -7.33 -47.94 6.79
N LEU A 108 -6.13 -47.78 7.33
CA LEU A 108 -5.56 -46.50 7.78
C LEU A 108 -4.97 -45.64 6.63
N GLU A 109 -5.05 -46.11 5.39
CA GLU A 109 -4.39 -45.51 4.22
C GLU A 109 -4.95 -44.12 3.84
N ASN A 110 -6.19 -43.81 4.21
CA ASN A 110 -6.89 -42.59 3.80
C ASN A 110 -7.01 -41.53 4.90
N LEU A 111 -6.33 -41.69 6.05
CA LEU A 111 -6.49 -40.78 7.18
C LEU A 111 -6.05 -39.34 6.90
N ASN A 112 -5.08 -39.13 5.99
CA ASN A 112 -4.55 -37.81 5.66
C ASN A 112 -5.06 -37.23 4.33
N ALA A 113 -5.79 -38.01 3.52
CA ALA A 113 -6.19 -37.60 2.18
C ALA A 113 -7.21 -36.44 2.18
N GLU A 114 -8.00 -36.29 3.24
CA GLU A 114 -8.92 -35.15 3.40
C GLU A 114 -8.21 -33.88 3.89
N GLU A 115 -7.12 -34.02 4.66
CA GLU A 115 -6.32 -32.89 5.17
C GLU A 115 -5.49 -32.25 4.04
N GLU A 116 -4.95 -33.05 3.12
CA GLU A 116 -4.28 -32.57 1.90
C GLU A 116 -5.23 -31.77 0.97
N GLN A 117 -6.52 -32.16 0.90
CA GLN A 117 -7.52 -31.44 0.10
C GLN A 117 -7.99 -30.12 0.74
N GLU A 118 -7.88 -29.98 2.07
CA GLU A 118 -8.16 -28.72 2.76
C GLU A 118 -7.00 -27.71 2.67
N GLU A 119 -5.75 -28.18 2.63
CA GLU A 119 -4.59 -27.32 2.38
C GLU A 119 -4.57 -26.74 0.96
N GLU A 120 -5.12 -27.46 -0.02
CA GLU A 120 -5.20 -27.01 -1.42
C GLU A 120 -6.27 -25.92 -1.65
N LYS A 121 -7.24 -25.77 -0.73
CA LYS A 121 -8.15 -24.62 -0.71
C LYS A 121 -7.41 -23.39 -0.23
N SER A 122 -6.72 -22.73 -1.17
CA SER A 122 -6.13 -21.38 -1.09
C SER A 122 -6.42 -20.70 0.25
N SER A 123 -5.59 -20.95 1.26
CA SER A 123 -5.86 -20.43 2.59
C SER A 123 -5.98 -18.89 2.49
N PRO A 124 -6.91 -18.24 3.22
CA PRO A 124 -7.03 -16.78 3.20
C PRO A 124 -5.68 -16.05 3.40
N ILE A 125 -4.76 -16.70 4.12
CA ILE A 125 -3.38 -16.26 4.34
C ILE A 125 -2.57 -16.29 3.03
N GLN A 126 -2.62 -17.38 2.25
CA GLN A 126 -1.96 -17.44 0.94
C GLN A 126 -2.45 -16.34 -0.01
N HIS A 127 -3.76 -16.03 0.00
CA HIS A 127 -4.30 -14.92 -0.77
C HIS A 127 -3.72 -13.56 -0.31
N ASN A 128 -3.70 -13.31 1.00
CA ASN A 128 -3.13 -12.09 1.57
C ASN A 128 -1.65 -11.93 1.21
N ILE A 129 -0.87 -13.01 1.28
CA ILE A 129 0.54 -13.01 0.86
C ILE A 129 0.67 -12.66 -0.62
N ARG A 130 -0.15 -13.26 -1.49
CA ARG A 130 -0.14 -12.93 -2.93
C ARG A 130 -0.46 -11.46 -3.19
N LEU A 131 -1.41 -10.87 -2.45
CA LEU A 131 -1.72 -9.44 -2.56
C LEU A 131 -0.53 -8.56 -2.15
N ILE A 132 0.09 -8.85 -1.00
CA ILE A 132 1.27 -8.11 -0.52
C ILE A 132 2.41 -8.19 -1.54
N VAL A 133 2.67 -9.39 -2.08
CA VAL A 133 3.69 -9.59 -3.12
C VAL A 133 3.34 -8.82 -4.39
N ALA A 134 2.07 -8.79 -4.80
CA ALA A 134 1.62 -8.04 -5.97
C ALA A 134 1.81 -6.52 -5.79
N TRP A 135 1.48 -5.97 -4.61
CA TRP A 135 1.73 -4.57 -4.29
C TRP A 135 3.22 -4.25 -4.28
N ALA A 136 4.04 -5.05 -3.60
CA ALA A 136 5.49 -4.86 -3.59
C ALA A 136 6.09 -4.90 -5.01
N LYS A 137 5.60 -5.80 -5.88
CA LYS A 137 6.00 -5.84 -7.30
C LYS A 137 5.62 -4.58 -8.05
N LEU A 138 4.44 -4.02 -7.80
CA LEU A 138 3.99 -2.78 -8.44
C LEU A 138 4.81 -1.58 -7.96
N ASP A 139 5.09 -1.50 -6.65
CA ASP A 139 5.93 -0.46 -6.07
C ASP A 139 7.35 -0.51 -6.61
N MET A 140 7.95 -1.71 -6.68
CA MET A 140 9.26 -1.91 -7.30
C MET A 140 9.28 -1.43 -8.76
N LYS A 141 8.25 -1.78 -9.55
CA LYS A 141 8.14 -1.31 -10.94
C LYS A 141 8.05 0.21 -11.03
N LYS A 142 7.27 0.84 -10.14
CA LYS A 142 7.14 2.30 -10.08
C LYS A 142 8.48 2.96 -9.77
N ILE A 143 9.17 2.50 -8.72
CA ILE A 143 10.50 3.00 -8.35
C ILE A 143 11.49 2.82 -9.49
N MET A 144 11.48 1.69 -10.19
CA MET A 144 12.35 1.46 -11.35
C MET A 144 12.06 2.44 -12.50
N TRP A 145 10.79 2.74 -12.76
CA TRP A 145 10.40 3.71 -13.78
C TRP A 145 10.83 5.13 -13.39
N ASP A 146 10.59 5.54 -12.15
CA ASP A 146 11.01 6.83 -11.60
C ASP A 146 12.54 6.96 -11.68
N LEU A 147 13.29 5.93 -11.27
CA LEU A 147 14.75 5.90 -11.38
C LEU A 147 15.26 6.06 -12.82
N ARG A 148 14.58 5.45 -13.79
CA ARG A 148 14.95 5.61 -15.21
C ARG A 148 14.71 7.04 -15.68
N LYS A 149 13.54 7.59 -15.36
CA LYS A 149 13.21 8.98 -15.69
C LYS A 149 14.21 9.94 -15.06
N GLU A 150 14.57 9.75 -13.80
CA GLU A 150 15.59 10.54 -13.12
C GLU A 150 16.94 10.46 -13.85
N LYS A 151 17.41 9.27 -14.21
CA LYS A 151 18.65 9.10 -14.99
C LYS A 151 18.61 9.83 -16.33
N GLU A 152 17.49 9.78 -17.04
CA GLU A 152 17.30 10.53 -18.28
C GLU A 152 17.36 12.04 -18.04
N THR A 153 16.69 12.55 -17.01
CA THR A 153 16.73 13.97 -16.65
C THR A 153 18.13 14.44 -16.25
N VAL A 154 18.91 13.61 -15.56
CA VAL A 154 20.31 13.91 -15.23
C VAL A 154 21.15 14.04 -16.51
N VAL A 155 20.96 13.16 -17.48
CA VAL A 155 21.67 13.24 -18.78
C VAL A 155 21.26 14.50 -19.55
N THR A 156 19.99 14.89 -19.57
CA THR A 156 19.56 16.12 -20.23
C THR A 156 20.13 17.36 -19.55
N LEU A 157 20.08 17.42 -18.22
CA LEU A 157 20.65 18.52 -17.43
C LEU A 157 22.17 18.62 -17.61
N GLN A 158 22.87 17.50 -17.72
CA GLN A 158 24.31 17.50 -17.99
C GLN A 158 24.63 18.14 -19.35
N LYS A 159 23.86 17.81 -20.40
CA LYS A 159 24.02 18.44 -21.72
C LYS A 159 23.69 19.94 -21.69
N GLU A 160 22.64 20.33 -20.96
CA GLU A 160 22.29 21.75 -20.79
C GLU A 160 23.38 22.51 -20.03
N LYS A 161 23.97 21.92 -18.98
CA LYS A 161 25.11 22.48 -18.26
C LYS A 161 26.32 22.70 -19.17
N GLU A 162 26.63 21.73 -20.04
CA GLU A 162 27.71 21.86 -21.02
C GLU A 162 27.44 23.01 -21.99
N LYS A 163 26.22 23.10 -22.56
CA LYS A 163 25.82 24.22 -23.42
C LYS A 163 25.95 25.58 -22.73
N LEU A 164 25.44 25.71 -21.51
CA LEU A 164 25.52 26.94 -20.73
C LEU A 164 26.97 27.32 -20.41
N LYS A 165 27.84 26.32 -20.18
CA LYS A 165 29.27 26.56 -20.00
C LYS A 165 29.89 27.13 -21.26
N ASP A 166 29.59 26.55 -22.42
CA ASP A 166 30.10 27.03 -23.71
C ASP A 166 29.63 28.46 -23.98
N ASP A 167 28.33 28.74 -23.76
CA ASP A 167 27.77 30.10 -23.88
C ASP A 167 28.44 31.09 -22.92
N ALA A 168 28.69 30.71 -21.68
CA ALA A 168 29.41 31.55 -20.72
C ALA A 168 30.85 31.83 -21.17
N THR A 169 31.57 30.84 -21.73
CA THR A 169 32.92 31.09 -22.26
C THR A 169 32.90 32.02 -23.47
N ARG A 170 31.88 31.90 -24.33
CA ARG A 170 31.68 32.80 -25.48
C ARG A 170 31.39 34.23 -25.02
N GLN A 171 30.48 34.39 -24.07
CA GLN A 171 30.15 35.70 -23.50
C GLN A 171 31.35 36.32 -22.78
N LYS A 172 32.12 35.51 -22.05
CA LYS A 172 33.36 35.98 -21.43
C LYS A 172 34.34 36.54 -22.47
N LYS A 173 34.59 35.82 -23.56
CA LYS A 173 35.44 36.32 -24.66
C LYS A 173 34.93 37.64 -25.24
N GLN A 174 33.60 37.77 -25.41
CA GLN A 174 33.00 39.02 -25.88
C GLN A 174 33.21 40.18 -24.89
N LEU A 175 33.07 39.91 -23.58
CA LEU A 175 33.34 40.91 -22.54
C LEU A 175 34.81 41.30 -22.52
N ASP A 176 35.73 40.33 -22.61
CA ASP A 176 37.18 40.60 -22.65
C ASP A 176 37.51 41.51 -23.85
N SER A 177 36.95 41.24 -25.04
CA SER A 177 37.11 42.12 -26.22
C SER A 177 36.47 43.50 -26.04
N MET A 178 35.31 43.58 -25.38
CA MET A 178 34.66 44.87 -25.07
C MET A 178 35.46 45.66 -24.03
N GLU A 179 36.08 45.01 -23.06
CA GLU A 179 36.95 45.62 -22.05
C GLU A 179 38.20 46.21 -22.71
N GLU A 180 38.82 45.48 -23.64
CA GLU A 180 39.95 45.97 -24.44
C GLU A 180 39.56 47.21 -25.26
N MET A 181 38.38 47.18 -25.90
CA MET A 181 37.82 48.33 -26.61
C MET A 181 37.62 49.54 -25.71
N VAL A 182 37.01 49.35 -24.54
CA VAL A 182 36.80 50.43 -23.57
C VAL A 182 38.13 50.99 -23.09
N TYR A 183 39.13 50.14 -22.83
CA TYR A 183 40.48 50.56 -22.47
C TYR A 183 41.12 51.43 -23.56
N VAL A 184 41.04 51.01 -24.83
CA VAL A 184 41.55 51.81 -25.97
C VAL A 184 40.83 53.15 -26.08
N VAL A 185 39.50 53.18 -25.95
CA VAL A 185 38.71 54.43 -25.98
C VAL A 185 39.07 55.33 -24.79
N GLU A 186 39.25 54.79 -23.58
CA GLU A 186 39.65 55.57 -22.41
C GLU A 186 41.07 56.15 -22.58
N ARG A 187 41.99 55.40 -23.21
CA ARG A 187 43.33 55.90 -23.57
C ARG A 187 43.24 57.05 -24.57
N LEU A 188 42.49 56.88 -25.67
CA LEU A 188 42.32 57.92 -26.69
C LEU A 188 41.63 59.17 -26.15
N THR A 189 40.66 59.02 -25.25
CA THR A 189 40.00 60.18 -24.61
C THR A 189 40.97 60.93 -23.70
N LYS A 190 41.84 60.25 -22.95
CA LYS A 190 42.92 60.90 -22.17
C LYS A 190 43.88 61.67 -23.06
N GLU A 191 44.33 61.07 -24.17
CA GLU A 191 45.21 61.75 -25.16
C GLU A 191 44.52 62.95 -25.83
N SER A 192 43.22 62.84 -26.09
CA SER A 192 42.40 63.95 -26.60
C SER A 192 42.30 65.10 -25.61
N LEU A 193 42.13 64.82 -24.30
CA LEU A 193 42.09 65.85 -23.26
C LEU A 193 43.43 66.56 -23.08
N LEU A 194 44.54 65.85 -23.29
CA LEU A 194 45.90 66.40 -23.23
C LEU A 194 46.30 67.14 -24.52
N GLY A 195 45.50 67.05 -25.59
CA GLY A 195 45.76 67.69 -26.88
C GLY A 195 46.89 67.02 -27.70
N THR A 196 47.30 65.81 -27.34
CA THR A 196 48.39 65.06 -27.99
C THR A 196 47.89 64.05 -29.02
N LEU A 197 46.59 64.02 -29.29
CA LEU A 197 45.96 63.08 -30.21
C LEU A 197 46.43 63.33 -31.65
N THR A 198 47.04 62.33 -32.29
CA THR A 198 47.44 62.38 -33.70
C THR A 198 46.63 61.38 -34.51
N LEU A 199 46.43 61.66 -35.80
CA LEU A 199 45.71 60.73 -36.69
C LEU A 199 46.40 59.37 -36.77
N GLU A 200 47.74 59.35 -36.69
CA GLU A 200 48.56 58.15 -36.74
C GLU A 200 48.45 57.32 -35.45
N SER A 201 48.40 57.95 -34.27
CA SER A 201 48.17 57.24 -33.00
C SER A 201 46.78 56.61 -32.92
N VAL A 202 45.75 57.30 -33.45
CA VAL A 202 44.41 56.74 -33.61
C VAL A 202 44.45 55.54 -34.56
N SER A 203 45.07 55.68 -35.73
CA SER A 203 45.16 54.59 -36.71
C SER A 203 45.88 53.35 -36.17
N MET A 204 46.95 53.52 -35.38
CA MET A 204 47.66 52.39 -34.77
C MET A 204 46.81 51.71 -33.68
N SER A 205 46.07 52.47 -32.88
CA SER A 205 45.26 51.92 -31.79
C SER A 205 44.11 51.02 -32.23
N PHE A 206 43.61 51.18 -33.46
CA PHE A 206 42.58 50.33 -34.07
C PHE A 206 43.16 49.26 -35.01
N GLY A 207 44.47 49.29 -35.29
CA GLY A 207 45.13 48.27 -36.12
C GLY A 207 45.46 46.99 -35.35
N ASP A 208 45.61 47.11 -34.03
CA ASP A 208 45.99 46.01 -33.12
C ASP A 208 44.78 45.30 -32.46
N LEU A 209 43.55 45.75 -32.76
CA LEU A 209 42.30 45.35 -32.11
C LEU A 209 41.39 44.56 -33.06
#